data_AF-A0A2D4R0K4-F1
#
_entry.id   AF-A0A2D4R0K4-F1
#
_cell.length_a   1.000
_cell.length_b   1.000
_cell.length_c   1.000
_cell.angle_alpha   90.00
_cell.angle_beta   90.00
_cell.angle_gamma   90.00
#
_symmetry.space_group_name_H-M   'P 1'
#
loop_
_entity.id
_entity.type
_entity.pdbx_description
1 polymer ?
#
loop_
_entity_poly.entity_id
_entity_poly.type
_entity_poly.pdbx_seq_one_letter_code
_entity_poly.pdbx_strand_id
1 'polypeptide(L)'
;MLTNIKGTQAACGTDAAGASTFGSATVVRLCNNSGTARLVSVIDSVGGSTTVGTFTMPGNTVEFVEKKSTEAIFAADTTVVGSAAGYTIS
;
A
#
# COMPACT_ATOMS: atom_id res chain seq x y z
N MET A 1 4.56 18.00 7.44
CA MET A 1 4.79 16.62 7.90
C MET A 1 5.99 16.06 7.15
N LEU A 2 6.97 15.49 7.84
CA LEU A 2 8.12 14.83 7.22
C LEU A 2 7.86 13.32 7.14
N THR A 3 8.21 12.68 6.03
CA THR A 3 8.08 11.23 5.87
C THR A 3 9.45 10.56 6.03
N ASN A 4 9.52 9.53 6.88
CA ASN A 4 10.69 8.67 6.97
C ASN A 4 10.54 7.49 6.01
N ILE A 5 11.29 7.46 4.91
CA ILE A 5 11.26 6.37 3.92
C ILE A 5 12.21 5.26 4.35
N LYS A 6 11.70 4.04 4.43
CA LYS A 6 12.40 2.86 4.97
C LYS A 6 12.61 1.74 3.96
N GLY A 7 12.14 1.90 2.73
CA GLY A 7 12.25 0.89 1.69
C GLY A 7 12.11 1.47 0.29
N THR A 8 12.54 0.69 -0.70
CA THR A 8 12.40 1.02 -2.12
C THR A 8 10.94 1.00 -2.53
N GLN A 9 10.58 1.86 -3.47
CA GLN A 9 9.25 1.88 -4.07
C GLN A 9 9.04 0.64 -4.96
N ALA A 10 7.86 0.04 -4.88
CA ALA A 10 7.43 -1.05 -5.76
C ALA A 10 5.96 -0.86 -6.18
N ALA A 11 5.59 -1.38 -7.35
CA ALA A 11 4.19 -1.44 -7.75
C ALA A 11 3.40 -2.37 -6.82
N CYS A 12 2.15 -2.00 -6.50
CA CYS A 12 1.21 -2.92 -5.90
C CYS A 12 0.92 -4.07 -6.89
N GLY A 13 0.72 -5.28 -6.38
CA GLY A 13 0.07 -6.33 -7.16
C GLY A 13 -1.37 -5.95 -7.51
N THR A 14 -1.95 -6.66 -8.47
CA THR A 14 -3.32 -6.43 -8.95
C THR A 14 -4.35 -7.39 -8.38
N ASP A 15 -3.91 -8.37 -7.60
CA ASP A 15 -4.73 -9.38 -6.96
C ASP A 15 -4.11 -9.83 -5.63
N ALA A 16 -4.80 -10.73 -4.92
CA ALA A 16 -4.33 -11.24 -3.64
C ALA A 16 -3.01 -12.00 -3.75
N ALA A 17 -2.79 -12.76 -4.84
CA ALA A 17 -1.58 -13.55 -5.05
C ALA A 17 -0.34 -12.67 -5.26
N GLY A 18 -0.50 -11.54 -5.93
CA GLY A 18 0.53 -10.52 -6.13
C GLY A 18 0.62 -9.46 -5.04
N ALA A 19 -0.19 -9.54 -3.98
CA ALA A 19 -0.17 -8.57 -2.89
C ALA A 19 1.20 -8.49 -2.21
N SER A 20 1.54 -7.34 -1.66
CA SER A 20 2.85 -7.09 -1.05
C SER A 20 2.73 -6.64 0.40
N THR A 21 3.59 -7.20 1.26
CA THR A 21 3.77 -6.70 2.63
C THR A 21 4.68 -5.46 2.69
N PHE A 22 5.28 -5.08 1.55
CA PHE A 22 6.29 -4.02 1.41
C PHE A 22 7.44 -4.18 2.40
N GLY A 23 7.99 -5.39 2.49
CA GLY A 23 9.05 -5.71 3.45
C GLY A 23 8.57 -5.75 4.90
N SER A 24 7.35 -6.28 5.11
CA SER A 24 6.70 -6.33 6.44
C SER A 24 6.54 -4.96 7.12
N ALA A 25 6.37 -3.89 6.31
CA ALA A 25 6.15 -2.55 6.81
C ALA A 25 4.85 -2.44 7.62
N THR A 26 4.87 -1.69 8.71
CA THR A 26 3.66 -1.36 9.48
C THR A 26 2.99 -0.07 9.03
N VAL A 27 3.69 0.75 8.24
CA VAL A 27 3.12 1.88 7.50
C VAL A 27 3.65 1.84 6.07
N VAL A 28 2.74 1.93 5.10
CA VAL A 28 3.07 2.02 3.68
C VAL A 28 2.61 3.36 3.15
N ARG A 29 3.52 4.12 2.54
CA ARG A 29 3.17 5.29 1.74
C ARG A 29 2.77 4.82 0.35
N LEU A 30 1.49 4.92 0.03
CA LEU A 30 0.98 4.64 -1.31
C LEU A 30 0.95 5.92 -2.14
N CYS A 31 1.24 5.81 -3.43
CA CYS A 31 1.16 6.88 -4.41
C CYS A 31 0.43 6.35 -5.64
N ASN A 32 -0.61 7.06 -6.09
CA ASN A 32 -1.29 6.73 -7.33
C ASN A 32 -0.76 7.63 -8.44
N ASN A 33 0.09 7.08 -9.31
CA ASN A 33 0.72 7.82 -10.41
C ASN A 33 -0.17 7.93 -11.66
N SER A 34 -1.46 7.64 -11.53
CA SER A 34 -2.47 7.81 -12.58
C SER A 34 -3.49 8.87 -12.18
N GLY A 35 -4.16 9.47 -13.17
CA GLY A 35 -5.30 10.35 -12.94
C GLY A 35 -6.60 9.62 -12.57
N THR A 36 -6.62 8.29 -12.57
CA THR A 36 -7.81 7.49 -12.28
C THR A 36 -7.81 7.04 -10.83
N ALA A 37 -8.96 7.15 -10.15
CA ALA A 37 -9.11 6.58 -8.81
C ALA A 37 -8.99 5.05 -8.85
N ARG A 38 -8.29 4.45 -7.89
CA ARG A 38 -8.03 3.01 -7.81
C ARG A 38 -8.50 2.44 -6.48
N LEU A 39 -9.15 1.28 -6.51
CA LEU A 39 -9.45 0.52 -5.30
C LEU A 39 -8.14 -0.06 -4.76
N VAL A 40 -7.88 0.15 -3.48
CA VAL A 40 -6.78 -0.45 -2.73
C VAL A 40 -7.37 -1.39 -1.69
N SER A 41 -6.78 -2.57 -1.57
CA SER A 41 -7.22 -3.61 -0.64
C SER A 41 -6.09 -4.03 0.29
N VAL A 42 -6.41 -4.20 1.56
CA VAL A 42 -5.53 -4.80 2.58
C VAL A 42 -6.10 -6.18 2.91
N ILE A 43 -5.24 -7.20 2.86
CA ILE A 43 -5.56 -8.59 3.19
C ILE A 43 -4.67 -9.11 4.30
N ASP A 44 -5.11 -10.18 4.97
CA ASP A 44 -4.42 -10.77 6.12
C ASP A 44 -2.99 -11.26 5.84
N SER A 45 -2.72 -11.70 4.61
CA SER A 45 -1.42 -12.21 4.14
C SER A 45 -1.32 -12.24 2.62
N VAL A 46 -0.11 -12.39 2.06
CA VAL A 46 0.08 -12.58 0.62
C VAL A 46 -0.62 -13.85 0.14
N GLY A 47 -1.47 -13.76 -0.87
CA GLY A 47 -2.32 -14.86 -1.34
C GLY A 47 -3.51 -15.18 -0.43
N GLY A 48 -3.69 -14.42 0.66
CA GLY A 48 -4.78 -14.62 1.61
C GLY A 48 -6.16 -14.25 1.04
N SER A 49 -7.20 -14.91 1.55
CA SER A 49 -8.59 -14.67 1.13
C SER A 49 -9.35 -13.69 2.04
N THR A 50 -8.79 -13.35 3.21
CA THR A 50 -9.48 -12.49 4.17
C THR A 50 -9.16 -11.03 3.90
N THR A 51 -10.16 -10.27 3.46
CA THR A 51 -10.06 -8.80 3.35
C THR A 51 -10.12 -8.15 4.73
N VAL A 52 -9.08 -7.41 5.08
CA VAL A 52 -9.01 -6.57 6.29
C VAL A 52 -9.78 -5.26 6.05
N GLY A 53 -9.60 -4.67 4.88
CA GLY A 53 -10.29 -3.44 4.49
C GLY A 53 -9.99 -3.02 3.07
N THR A 54 -10.77 -2.08 2.55
CA THR A 54 -10.56 -1.48 1.24
C THR A 54 -10.84 0.02 1.28
N PHE A 55 -10.23 0.77 0.38
CA PHE A 55 -10.56 2.16 0.16
C PHE A 55 -10.28 2.56 -1.29
N THR A 56 -10.97 3.59 -1.77
CA THR A 56 -10.68 4.19 -3.08
C THR A 56 -9.63 5.27 -2.90
N MET A 57 -8.47 5.10 -3.52
CA MET A 57 -7.42 6.10 -3.58
C MET A 57 -7.60 6.98 -4.81
N PRO A 58 -7.80 8.31 -4.66
CA PRO A 58 -7.90 9.22 -5.81
C PRO A 58 -6.65 9.18 -6.71
N GLY A 59 -6.78 9.68 -7.94
CA GLY A 59 -5.65 9.84 -8.84
C GLY A 59 -4.71 10.95 -8.39
N ASN A 60 -3.41 10.81 -8.64
CA ASN A 60 -2.37 11.79 -8.32
C ASN A 60 -2.31 12.18 -6.82
N THR A 61 -2.71 11.28 -5.92
CA THR A 61 -2.62 11.48 -4.48
C THR A 61 -1.64 10.53 -3.82
N VAL A 62 -1.39 10.80 -2.53
CA VAL A 62 -0.58 9.98 -1.64
C VAL A 62 -1.41 9.70 -0.40
N GLU A 63 -1.37 8.45 0.06
CA GLU A 63 -2.03 7.99 1.28
C GLU A 63 -1.04 7.20 2.12
N PHE A 64 -1.27 7.17 3.43
CA PHE A 64 -0.48 6.37 4.36
C PHE A 64 -1.37 5.31 4.99
N VAL A 65 -1.06 4.05 4.72
CA VAL A 65 -1.82 2.91 5.23
C VAL A 65 -1.04 2.28 6.37
N GLU A 66 -1.60 2.35 7.57
CA GLU A 66 -1.15 1.55 8.69
C GLU A 66 -1.72 0.14 8.57
N LYS A 67 -0.88 -0.87 8.78
CA LYS A 67 -1.24 -2.29 8.69
C LYS A 67 -0.37 -3.13 9.63
N LYS A 68 -0.77 -4.37 9.90
CA LYS A 68 0.10 -5.35 10.57
C LYS A 68 1.24 -5.75 9.65
N SER A 69 2.34 -6.22 10.24
CA SER A 69 3.52 -6.67 9.48
C SER A 69 3.25 -7.87 8.56
N THR A 70 2.24 -8.68 8.87
CA THR A 70 1.79 -9.83 8.08
C THR A 70 0.83 -9.45 6.96
N GLU A 71 0.07 -8.37 7.14
CA GLU A 71 -0.94 -7.93 6.17
C GLU A 71 -0.28 -7.46 4.87
N ALA A 72 -0.96 -7.68 3.75
CA ALA A 72 -0.48 -7.37 2.42
C ALA A 72 -1.45 -6.44 1.70
N ILE A 73 -0.91 -5.63 0.78
CA ILE A 73 -1.68 -4.65 0.00
C ILE A 73 -1.62 -5.02 -1.48
N PHE A 74 -2.76 -4.95 -2.15
CA PHE A 74 -2.86 -4.92 -3.61
C PHE A 74 -3.81 -3.80 -4.05
N ALA A 75 -3.76 -3.42 -5.33
CA ALA A 75 -4.59 -2.35 -5.88
C ALA A 75 -5.22 -2.78 -7.20
N ALA A 76 -6.22 -2.06 -7.68
CA ALA A 76 -6.84 -2.33 -8.97
C ALA A 76 -5.89 -2.13 -10.17
N ASP A 77 -4.73 -1.49 -9.97
CA ASP A 77 -3.74 -1.20 -11.02
C ASP A 77 -2.34 -1.01 -10.43
N THR A 78 -1.32 -1.46 -11.18
CA THR A 78 0.11 -1.28 -10.89
C THR A 78 0.58 0.18 -10.88
N THR A 79 -0.21 1.12 -11.39
CA THR A 79 0.07 2.57 -11.25
C THR A 79 0.01 3.04 -9.80
N VAL A 80 -0.59 2.25 -8.90
CA VAL A 80 -0.44 2.44 -7.45
C VAL A 80 0.86 1.78 -7.01
N VAL A 81 1.75 2.59 -6.45
CA VAL A 81 3.07 2.16 -5.96
C VAL A 81 3.16 2.41 -4.46
N GLY A 82 3.88 1.54 -3.74
CA GLY A 82 4.05 1.63 -2.30
C GLY A 82 5.53 1.61 -1.88
N SER A 83 5.81 2.30 -0.78
CA SER A 83 7.11 2.25 -0.09
C SER A 83 6.89 2.09 1.42
N ALA A 84 7.75 1.30 2.07
CA ALA A 84 7.80 1.25 3.53
C ALA A 84 8.10 2.64 4.09
N ALA A 85 7.30 3.09 5.06
CA ALA A 85 7.41 4.43 5.63
C ALA A 85 7.25 4.42 7.16
N GLY A 86 7.47 5.58 7.77
CA GLY A 86 7.09 5.90 9.13
C GLY A 86 7.01 7.41 9.31
N TYR A 87 6.52 7.84 10.46
CA TYR A 87 6.52 9.25 10.85
C TYR A 87 7.71 9.53 11.76
N THR A 88 8.43 10.62 11.49
CA THR A 88 9.34 11.21 12.48
C THR A 88 8.57 12.30 13.19
N ILE A 89 8.28 12.11 14.48
CA ILE A 89 7.90 13.22 15.36
C ILE A 89 9.22 13.92 15.68
N SER A 90 9.39 15.14 15.20
CA SER A 90 10.42 16.04 15.73
C SER A 90 9.82 16.91 16.81
#